data_AF-A0A3A9JX33-F1
#
_entry.id   AF-A0A3A9JX33-F1
#
_cell.length_a   1.000
_cell.length_b   1.000
_cell.length_c   1.000
_cell.angle_alpha   90.00
_cell.angle_beta   90.00
_cell.angle_gamma   90.00
#
_symmetry.space_group_name_H-M   'P 1'
#
loop_
_entity.id
_entity.type
_entity.pdbx_description
1 polymer ?
#
loop_
_entity_poly.entity_id
_entity_poly.type
_entity_poly.pdbx_seq_one_letter_code
_entity_poly.pdbx_strand_id
1 'polypeptide(L)'
;MIDINTLVASYHFGDKISKTSFGRTLHLRYNDIKSKLSPETWSLYQNGINTCSFQHYYSFGLAYKKIEAVCSEKEGYFQKHLTELQDCSEVHSLIKDGDQLGRDLENSLHQMFARLPSKNISGTFNSLDLYRAWMNVFFQLQSTKLFSYLRQHKANIENKQGNVQEFMESKEVIPFSRHNRIIIRKLAKKGTDKDIMYSLEFFDSLRNSVLQVIFETHFKLNKNEIVEYREKERNKVRVFSTKVFGTEAFKYQGNFILLFENNTLQDIGLIKRRVGRNLEMGDKSISTIEGLLYPKSDYNLFVRDLPN
;
A
#
# COMPACT_ATOMS: atom_id res chain seq x y z
N MET A 1 6.15 -19.20 20.01
CA MET A 1 5.45 -19.33 18.71
C MET A 1 6.09 -18.30 17.80
N ILE A 2 6.48 -18.64 16.56
CA ILE A 2 7.00 -17.63 15.63
C ILE A 2 5.81 -16.76 15.23
N ASP A 3 5.87 -15.45 15.47
CA ASP A 3 4.83 -14.53 15.01
C ASP A 3 4.93 -14.40 13.49
N ILE A 4 4.06 -15.15 12.79
CA ILE A 4 4.00 -15.14 11.34
C ILE A 4 3.25 -13.87 10.92
N ASN A 5 3.94 -12.92 10.30
CA ASN A 5 3.34 -11.64 9.92
C ASN A 5 4.00 -11.05 8.67
N THR A 6 3.31 -11.20 7.54
CA THR A 6 3.76 -10.81 6.22
C THR A 6 3.95 -9.29 6.11
N LEU A 7 3.05 -8.47 6.69
CA LEU A 7 3.17 -7.01 6.59
C LEU A 7 4.32 -6.49 7.47
N VAL A 8 4.58 -7.09 8.63
CA VAL A 8 5.77 -6.76 9.45
C VAL A 8 7.06 -7.12 8.71
N ALA A 9 7.11 -8.30 8.07
CA ALA A 9 8.25 -8.66 7.22
C ALA A 9 8.43 -7.68 6.04
N SER A 10 7.33 -7.23 5.44
CA SER A 10 7.31 -6.24 4.36
C SER A 10 7.83 -4.88 4.83
N TYR A 11 7.47 -4.45 6.05
CA TYR A 11 8.04 -3.27 6.69
C TYR A 11 9.56 -3.39 6.83
N HIS A 12 10.07 -4.49 7.39
CA HIS A 12 11.52 -4.68 7.54
C HIS A 12 12.26 -4.69 6.20
N PHE A 13 11.64 -5.25 5.16
CA PHE A 13 12.20 -5.18 3.82
C PHE A 13 12.21 -3.76 3.25
N GLY A 14 11.14 -2.98 3.41
CA GLY A 14 11.09 -1.56 3.03
C GLY A 14 12.14 -0.72 3.77
N ASP A 15 12.34 -0.96 5.07
CA ASP A 15 13.40 -0.33 5.86
C ASP A 15 14.80 -0.70 5.32
N LYS A 16 15.01 -1.96 4.91
CA LYS A 16 16.27 -2.36 4.26
C LYS A 16 16.47 -1.70 2.90
N ILE A 17 15.42 -1.55 2.07
CA ILE A 17 15.49 -0.80 0.81
C ILE A 17 15.97 0.63 1.06
N SER A 18 15.40 1.31 2.05
CA SER A 18 15.77 2.69 2.40
C SER A 18 17.25 2.88 2.75
N LYS A 19 17.93 1.80 3.15
CA LYS A 19 19.33 1.80 3.57
C LYS A 19 20.30 1.50 2.42
N THR A 20 19.82 1.06 1.26
CA THR A 20 20.63 0.78 0.07
C THR A 20 21.08 2.06 -0.63
N SER A 21 22.11 1.99 -1.48
CA SER A 21 22.53 3.11 -2.31
C SER A 21 21.38 3.60 -3.21
N PHE A 22 20.71 2.68 -3.91
CA PHE A 22 19.58 3.01 -4.77
C PHE A 22 18.41 3.65 -3.99
N GLY A 23 17.99 3.03 -2.88
CA GLY A 23 16.90 3.56 -2.06
C GLY A 23 17.20 4.94 -1.49
N ARG A 24 18.42 5.16 -0.98
CA ARG A 24 18.86 6.49 -0.53
C ARG A 24 18.81 7.52 -1.66
N THR A 25 19.30 7.17 -2.85
CA THR A 25 19.24 8.05 -4.02
C THR A 25 17.80 8.40 -4.38
N LEU A 26 16.89 7.43 -4.39
CA LEU A 26 15.47 7.67 -4.68
C LEU A 26 14.81 8.60 -3.65
N HIS A 27 15.09 8.37 -2.36
CA HIS A 27 14.60 9.22 -1.27
C HIS A 27 15.18 10.65 -1.33
N LEU A 28 16.46 10.79 -1.68
CA LEU A 28 17.09 12.10 -1.89
C LEU A 28 16.43 12.84 -3.05
N ARG A 29 16.27 12.21 -4.21
CA ARG A 29 15.56 12.80 -5.37
C ARG A 29 14.16 13.28 -5.00
N TYR A 30 13.40 12.48 -4.24
CA TYR A 30 12.06 12.87 -3.78
C TYR A 30 12.08 14.16 -2.95
N ASN A 31 13.04 14.31 -2.03
CA ASN A 31 13.18 15.51 -1.22
C ASN A 31 13.75 16.70 -2.01
N ASP A 32 14.64 16.44 -2.97
CA ASP A 32 15.24 17.48 -3.79
C ASP A 32 14.18 18.20 -4.64
N ILE A 33 13.16 17.48 -5.13
CA ILE A 33 12.04 18.07 -5.89
C ILE A 33 11.35 19.19 -5.10
N LYS A 34 11.18 19.04 -3.78
CA LYS A 34 10.58 20.08 -2.92
C LYS A 34 11.35 21.41 -3.00
N SER A 35 12.67 21.36 -3.20
CA SER A 35 13.51 22.55 -3.34
C SER A 35 13.53 23.13 -4.77
N LYS A 36 13.08 22.36 -5.76
CA LYS A 36 13.10 22.73 -7.19
C LYS A 36 11.78 23.30 -7.70
N LEU A 37 10.67 22.93 -7.06
CA LEU A 37 9.33 23.38 -7.41
C LEU A 37 8.87 24.53 -6.50
N SER A 38 7.91 25.33 -6.97
CA SER A 38 7.20 26.24 -6.06
C SER A 38 6.46 25.45 -4.97
N PRO A 39 6.26 26.04 -3.77
CA PRO A 39 5.53 25.38 -2.68
C PRO A 39 4.15 24.85 -3.10
N GLU A 40 3.45 25.59 -3.96
CA GLU A 40 2.14 25.23 -4.50
C GLU A 40 2.23 24.02 -5.44
N THR A 41 3.18 24.01 -6.38
CA THR A 41 3.40 22.87 -7.29
C THR A 41 3.82 21.62 -6.52
N TRP A 42 4.74 21.76 -5.56
CA TRP A 42 5.13 20.65 -4.69
C TRP A 42 3.95 20.09 -3.90
N SER A 43 3.15 20.96 -3.28
CA SER A 43 1.95 20.57 -2.54
C SER A 43 0.96 19.84 -3.43
N LEU A 44 0.71 20.34 -4.65
CA LEU A 44 -0.14 19.70 -5.63
C LEU A 44 0.37 18.30 -6.01
N TYR A 45 1.66 18.17 -6.31
CA TYR A 45 2.28 16.91 -6.70
C TYR A 45 2.26 15.88 -5.55
N GLN A 46 2.63 16.31 -4.34
CA GLN A 46 2.59 15.48 -3.15
C GLN A 46 1.16 15.00 -2.84
N ASN A 47 0.16 15.88 -2.95
CA ASN A 47 -1.25 15.49 -2.84
C ASN A 47 -1.64 14.47 -3.91
N GLY A 48 -1.19 14.67 -5.16
CA GLY A 48 -1.38 13.72 -6.25
C GLY A 48 -0.85 12.32 -5.90
N ILE A 49 0.39 12.23 -5.43
CA ILE A 49 1.04 10.97 -5.01
C ILE A 49 0.21 10.29 -3.92
N ASN A 50 -0.18 11.04 -2.91
CA ASN A 50 -0.89 10.50 -1.76
C ASN A 50 -2.31 10.00 -2.09
N THR A 51 -2.92 10.46 -3.19
CA THR A 51 -4.21 9.94 -3.67
C THR A 51 -4.09 8.68 -4.54
N CYS A 52 -2.88 8.26 -4.89
CA CYS A 52 -2.63 7.05 -5.66
C CYS A 52 -2.57 5.82 -4.74
N SER A 53 -3.69 5.51 -4.08
CA SER A 53 -3.78 4.37 -3.14
C SER A 53 -3.39 3.04 -3.80
N PHE A 54 -2.53 2.29 -3.10
CA PHE A 54 -2.02 0.98 -3.53
C PHE A 54 -1.30 0.97 -4.89
N GLN A 55 -0.78 2.11 -5.34
CA GLN A 55 0.06 2.21 -6.54
C GLN A 55 1.56 2.26 -6.22
N HIS A 56 1.92 2.22 -4.92
CA HIS A 56 3.30 2.16 -4.42
C HIS A 56 4.24 3.13 -5.17
N TYR A 57 5.31 2.64 -5.81
CA TYR A 57 6.27 3.47 -6.54
C TYR A 57 5.73 4.06 -7.84
N TYR A 58 4.70 3.48 -8.47
CA TYR A 58 4.04 4.07 -9.63
C TYR A 58 3.22 5.32 -9.29
N SER A 59 3.02 5.60 -8.00
CA SER A 59 2.31 6.79 -7.53
C SER A 59 2.94 8.08 -8.06
N PHE A 60 4.26 8.12 -8.28
CA PHE A 60 4.96 9.29 -8.85
C PHE A 60 4.49 9.62 -10.27
N GLY A 61 4.49 8.63 -11.16
CA GLY A 61 4.05 8.81 -12.55
C GLY A 61 2.55 9.02 -12.67
N LEU A 62 1.75 8.31 -11.86
CA LEU A 62 0.30 8.46 -11.86
C LEU A 62 -0.15 9.82 -11.32
N ALA A 63 0.53 10.36 -10.31
CA ALA A 63 0.27 11.70 -9.81
C ALA A 63 0.49 12.77 -10.90
N TYR A 64 1.61 12.65 -11.62
CA TYR A 64 1.92 13.53 -12.74
C TYR A 64 0.81 13.48 -13.80
N LYS A 65 0.43 12.27 -14.26
CA LYS A 65 -0.62 12.09 -15.27
C LYS A 65 -2.00 12.61 -14.82
N LYS A 66 -2.34 12.45 -13.54
CA LYS A 66 -3.58 13.00 -12.99
C LYS A 66 -3.59 14.53 -13.05
N ILE A 67 -2.48 15.17 -12.70
CA ILE A 67 -2.35 16.64 -12.77
C ILE A 67 -2.45 17.09 -14.23
N GLU A 68 -1.75 16.43 -15.14
CA GLU A 68 -1.80 16.70 -16.58
C GLU A 68 -3.23 16.62 -17.16
N ALA A 69 -3.98 15.57 -16.81
CA ALA A 69 -5.36 15.40 -17.24
C ALA A 69 -6.27 16.53 -16.72
N VAL A 70 -6.16 16.90 -15.44
CA VAL A 70 -6.94 17.99 -14.85
C VAL A 70 -6.62 19.35 -15.48
N CYS A 71 -5.36 19.59 -15.85
CA CYS A 71 -4.95 20.83 -16.52
C CYS A 71 -5.48 20.93 -17.95
N SER A 72 -5.59 19.79 -18.64
CA SER A 72 -6.13 19.73 -20.00
C SER A 72 -7.63 20.02 -20.06
N GLU A 73 -8.35 19.76 -18.97
CA GLU A 73 -9.81 20.00 -18.84
C GLU A 73 -10.16 21.38 -18.26
N LYS A 74 -9.29 21.99 -17.44
CA LYS A 74 -9.54 23.25 -16.75
C LYS A 74 -8.62 24.36 -17.28
N GLU A 75 -9.18 25.26 -18.09
CA GLU A 75 -8.43 26.38 -18.67
C GLU A 75 -7.70 27.21 -17.59
N GLY A 76 -6.37 27.31 -17.75
CA GLY A 76 -5.52 28.36 -17.16
C GLY A 76 -5.02 28.13 -15.73
N TYR A 77 -5.85 27.69 -14.79
CA TYR A 77 -5.50 27.79 -13.35
C TYR A 77 -4.31 26.90 -12.93
N PHE A 78 -4.20 25.68 -13.48
CA PHE A 78 -3.13 24.73 -13.11
C PHE A 78 -1.98 24.65 -14.12
N GLN A 79 -2.05 25.40 -15.23
CA GLN A 79 -1.10 25.28 -16.33
C GLN A 79 0.33 25.60 -15.91
N LYS A 80 0.51 26.65 -15.09
CA LYS A 80 1.83 27.03 -14.54
C LYS A 80 2.46 25.89 -13.73
N HIS A 81 1.66 25.21 -12.90
CA HIS A 81 2.13 24.09 -12.08
C HIS A 81 2.52 22.88 -12.94
N LEU A 82 1.75 22.62 -14.02
CA LEU A 82 2.09 21.57 -14.98
C LEU A 82 3.41 21.88 -15.70
N THR A 83 3.62 23.12 -16.16
CA THR A 83 4.87 23.53 -16.80
C THR A 83 6.06 23.39 -15.84
N GLU A 84 5.92 23.80 -14.57
CA GLU A 84 6.98 23.58 -13.57
C GLU A 84 7.32 22.09 -13.38
N LEU A 85 6.32 21.20 -13.35
CA LEU A 85 6.54 19.75 -13.27
C LEU A 85 7.19 19.19 -14.53
N GLN A 86 6.78 19.68 -15.70
CA GLN A 86 7.32 19.28 -17.00
C GLN A 86 8.80 19.66 -17.13
N ASP A 87 9.17 20.85 -16.69
CA ASP A 87 10.54 21.38 -16.80
C ASP A 87 11.48 20.83 -15.71
N CYS A 88 10.95 20.20 -14.67
CA CYS A 88 11.75 19.64 -13.57
C CYS A 88 12.30 18.25 -13.91
N SER A 89 13.57 18.18 -14.28
CA SER A 89 14.27 16.93 -14.62
C SER A 89 14.29 15.88 -13.49
N GLU A 90 14.27 16.36 -12.24
CA GLU A 90 14.28 15.55 -11.03
C GLU A 90 12.95 14.78 -10.85
N VAL A 91 11.82 15.38 -11.26
CA VAL A 91 10.52 14.70 -11.29
C VAL A 91 10.54 13.52 -12.24
N HIS A 92 11.00 13.73 -13.48
CA HIS A 92 11.07 12.67 -14.49
C HIS A 92 12.04 11.56 -14.12
N SER A 93 13.18 11.93 -13.51
CA SER A 93 14.14 10.97 -12.99
C SER A 93 13.54 10.12 -11.87
N LEU A 94 12.83 10.74 -10.93
CA LEU A 94 12.13 10.03 -9.86
C LEU A 94 11.07 9.07 -10.41
N ILE A 95 10.27 9.51 -11.40
CA ILE A 95 9.26 8.65 -12.05
C ILE A 95 9.93 7.43 -12.69
N LYS A 96 11.01 7.64 -13.46
CA LYS A 96 11.73 6.56 -14.13
C LYS A 96 12.31 5.54 -13.13
N ASP A 97 13.01 6.02 -12.11
CA ASP A 97 13.66 5.17 -11.10
C ASP A 97 12.59 4.47 -10.23
N GLY A 98 11.52 5.17 -9.87
CA GLY A 98 10.37 4.64 -9.14
C GLY A 98 9.64 3.55 -9.91
N ASP A 99 9.31 3.79 -11.17
CA ASP A 99 8.66 2.80 -12.04
C ASP A 99 9.54 1.55 -12.23
N GLN A 100 10.87 1.71 -12.35
CA GLN A 100 11.77 0.57 -12.43
C GLN A 100 11.75 -0.27 -11.15
N LEU A 101 11.85 0.37 -9.98
CA LEU A 101 11.77 -0.34 -8.70
C LEU A 101 10.40 -1.00 -8.49
N GLY A 102 9.31 -0.31 -8.85
CA GLY A 102 7.95 -0.84 -8.81
C GLY A 102 7.83 -2.12 -9.65
N ARG A 103 8.31 -2.09 -10.90
CA ARG A 103 8.33 -3.27 -11.78
C ARG A 103 9.18 -4.40 -11.23
N ASP A 104 10.38 -4.09 -10.74
CA ASP A 104 11.28 -5.10 -10.17
C ASP A 104 10.63 -5.78 -8.96
N LEU A 105 9.98 -5.02 -8.07
CA LEU A 105 9.28 -5.54 -6.89
C LEU A 105 8.09 -6.42 -7.27
N GLU A 106 7.25 -5.97 -8.20
CA GLU A 106 6.09 -6.74 -8.67
C GLU A 106 6.50 -8.03 -9.34
N ASN A 107 7.50 -7.99 -10.23
CA ASN A 107 8.05 -9.17 -10.88
C ASN A 107 8.65 -10.14 -9.85
N SER A 108 9.38 -9.60 -8.88
CA SER A 108 10.00 -10.38 -7.82
C SER A 108 8.97 -11.07 -6.92
N LEU A 109 7.92 -10.34 -6.51
CA LEU A 109 6.81 -10.88 -5.73
C LEU A 109 6.01 -11.89 -6.55
N HIS A 110 5.82 -11.66 -7.85
CA HIS A 110 5.18 -12.63 -8.73
C HIS A 110 5.97 -13.94 -8.81
N GLN A 111 7.30 -13.85 -8.96
CA GLN A 111 8.18 -15.02 -8.99
C GLN A 111 8.19 -15.81 -7.69
N MET A 112 7.99 -15.16 -6.53
CA MET A 112 7.82 -15.84 -5.24
C MET A 112 6.67 -16.84 -5.23
N PHE A 113 5.66 -16.66 -6.10
CA PHE A 113 4.56 -17.61 -6.17
C PHE A 113 4.94 -18.92 -6.86
N ALA A 114 6.02 -18.93 -7.63
CA ALA A 114 6.48 -20.11 -8.37
C ALA A 114 7.72 -20.75 -7.74
N ARG A 115 8.60 -19.96 -7.13
CA ARG A 115 9.91 -20.42 -6.63
C ARG A 115 10.45 -19.52 -5.53
N LEU A 116 11.50 -20.01 -4.87
CA LEU A 116 12.32 -19.23 -3.94
C LEU A 116 12.81 -17.93 -4.62
N PRO A 117 12.83 -16.79 -3.92
CA PRO A 117 13.50 -15.58 -4.40
C PRO A 117 14.95 -15.88 -4.83
N SER A 118 15.34 -15.35 -5.99
CA SER A 118 16.74 -15.31 -6.38
C SER A 118 17.48 -14.19 -5.64
N LYS A 119 18.80 -14.34 -5.47
CA LYS A 119 19.65 -13.26 -4.94
C LYS A 119 19.81 -12.11 -5.93
N ASN A 120 19.69 -12.39 -7.23
CA ASN A 120 19.99 -11.44 -8.30
C ASN A 120 18.75 -11.16 -9.16
N ILE A 121 17.60 -10.87 -8.52
CA ILE A 121 16.33 -10.67 -9.25
C ILE A 121 16.39 -9.40 -10.11
N SER A 122 17.12 -8.37 -9.67
CA SER A 122 17.44 -7.20 -10.48
C SER A 122 18.73 -6.53 -10.01
N GLY A 123 19.24 -5.57 -10.81
CA GLY A 123 20.34 -4.69 -10.41
C GLY A 123 20.05 -3.81 -9.19
N THR A 124 18.80 -3.82 -8.71
CA THR A 124 18.31 -3.09 -7.54
C THR A 124 18.32 -3.95 -6.26
N PHE A 125 18.29 -5.28 -6.40
CA PHE A 125 18.18 -6.27 -5.29
C PHE A 125 19.47 -7.06 -5.01
N ASN A 126 20.62 -6.46 -5.26
CA ASN A 126 21.95 -7.07 -5.23
C ASN A 126 22.64 -7.07 -3.85
N SER A 127 21.89 -6.88 -2.76
CA SER A 127 22.42 -6.92 -1.38
C SER A 127 22.01 -8.20 -0.65
N LEU A 128 22.94 -8.82 0.09
CA LEU A 128 22.65 -9.99 0.93
C LEU A 128 21.60 -9.67 2.00
N ASP A 129 21.64 -8.46 2.57
CA ASP A 129 20.67 -8.01 3.57
C ASP A 129 19.27 -7.85 3.00
N LEU A 130 19.18 -7.28 1.79
CA LEU A 130 17.90 -7.20 1.06
C LEU A 130 17.37 -8.59 0.72
N TYR A 131 18.25 -9.46 0.22
CA TYR A 131 17.87 -10.83 -0.10
C TYR A 131 17.32 -11.56 1.13
N ARG A 132 17.99 -11.47 2.28
CA ARG A 132 17.52 -12.06 3.54
C ARG A 132 16.17 -11.49 3.99
N ALA A 133 16.00 -10.17 3.92
CA ALA A 133 14.73 -9.53 4.28
C ALA A 133 13.60 -9.95 3.32
N TRP A 134 13.89 -10.10 2.02
CA TRP A 134 12.93 -10.57 1.03
C TRP A 134 12.58 -12.05 1.20
N MET A 135 13.57 -12.88 1.53
CA MET A 135 13.36 -14.27 1.92
C MET A 135 12.43 -14.40 3.13
N ASN A 136 12.54 -13.50 4.11
CA ASN A 136 11.61 -13.47 5.23
C ASN A 136 10.18 -13.19 4.76
N VAL A 137 9.96 -12.24 3.85
CA VAL A 137 8.63 -12.00 3.25
C VAL A 137 8.10 -13.27 2.57
N PHE A 138 8.94 -13.96 1.79
CA PHE A 138 8.57 -15.25 1.17
C PHE A 138 8.16 -16.30 2.20
N PHE A 139 8.95 -16.53 3.24
CA PHE A 139 8.66 -17.55 4.25
C PHE A 139 7.39 -17.22 5.06
N GLN A 140 7.15 -15.95 5.38
CA GLN A 140 5.90 -15.55 6.03
C GLN A 140 4.69 -15.79 5.12
N LEU A 141 4.77 -15.37 3.83
CA LEU A 141 3.72 -15.65 2.84
C LEU A 141 3.43 -17.15 2.70
N GLN A 142 4.46 -17.99 2.61
CA GLN A 142 4.32 -19.44 2.53
C GLN A 142 3.60 -20.01 3.77
N SER A 143 3.92 -19.47 4.94
CA SER A 143 3.38 -19.92 6.21
C SER A 143 1.91 -19.55 6.42
N THR A 144 1.36 -18.58 5.67
CA THR A 144 -0.07 -18.23 5.70
C THR A 144 -1.01 -19.31 5.13
N LYS A 145 -0.47 -20.38 4.54
CA LYS A 145 -1.19 -21.39 3.73
C LYS A 145 -1.82 -20.87 2.44
N LEU A 146 -1.44 -19.66 2.00
CA LEU A 146 -1.84 -19.08 0.73
C LEU A 146 -1.67 -20.04 -0.45
N PHE A 147 -0.53 -20.75 -0.53
CA PHE A 147 -0.23 -21.66 -1.64
C PHE A 147 -1.13 -22.88 -1.68
N SER A 148 -1.39 -23.47 -0.50
CA SER A 148 -2.33 -24.58 -0.35
C SER A 148 -3.73 -24.15 -0.80
N TYR A 149 -4.14 -22.95 -0.40
CA TYR A 149 -5.41 -22.34 -0.80
C TYR A 149 -5.48 -22.11 -2.32
N LEU A 150 -4.47 -21.45 -2.92
CA LEU A 150 -4.40 -21.22 -4.36
C LEU A 150 -4.47 -22.52 -5.17
N ARG A 151 -3.72 -23.55 -4.76
CA ARG A 151 -3.73 -24.86 -5.42
C ARG A 151 -5.11 -25.50 -5.39
N GLN A 152 -5.81 -25.39 -4.26
CA GLN A 152 -7.14 -25.97 -4.08
C GLN A 152 -8.21 -25.27 -4.92
N HIS A 153 -8.05 -23.96 -5.15
CA HIS A 153 -8.99 -23.15 -5.93
C HIS A 153 -8.55 -22.95 -7.40
N LYS A 154 -7.42 -23.54 -7.82
CA LYS A 154 -6.81 -23.34 -9.15
C LYS A 154 -7.79 -23.59 -10.30
N ALA A 155 -8.44 -24.75 -10.33
CA ALA A 155 -9.38 -25.10 -11.40
C ALA A 155 -10.61 -24.16 -11.46
N ASN A 156 -11.01 -23.62 -10.31
CA ASN A 156 -12.12 -22.67 -10.21
C ASN A 156 -11.72 -21.25 -10.65
N ILE A 157 -10.45 -20.89 -10.46
CA ILE A 157 -9.87 -19.61 -10.92
C ILE A 157 -9.58 -19.65 -12.43
N GLU A 158 -9.09 -20.79 -12.94
CA GLU A 158 -8.77 -20.98 -14.36
C GLU A 158 -10.01 -21.06 -15.24
N ASN A 159 -11.13 -21.57 -14.72
CA ASN A 159 -12.44 -21.47 -15.35
C ASN A 159 -12.97 -20.04 -15.21
N LYS A 160 -12.41 -19.12 -16.00
CA LYS A 160 -12.82 -17.71 -16.10
C LYS A 160 -14.31 -17.60 -16.45
N GLN A 161 -15.15 -17.54 -15.42
CA GLN A 161 -16.56 -17.17 -15.60
C GLN A 161 -16.63 -15.67 -15.89
N GLY A 162 -17.48 -15.24 -16.83
CA GLY A 162 -17.56 -13.83 -17.24
C GLY A 162 -17.85 -12.85 -16.09
N ASN A 163 -18.57 -13.29 -15.06
CA ASN A 163 -18.83 -12.53 -13.83
C ASN A 163 -17.57 -12.27 -12.98
N VAL A 164 -16.59 -13.18 -12.97
CA VAL A 164 -15.33 -12.99 -12.25
C VAL A 164 -14.47 -11.94 -12.96
N GLN A 165 -14.43 -11.97 -14.29
CA GLN A 165 -13.74 -10.94 -15.07
C GLN A 165 -14.38 -9.57 -14.86
N GLU A 166 -15.72 -9.49 -14.92
CA GLU A 166 -16.48 -8.26 -14.65
C GLU A 166 -16.21 -7.73 -13.23
N PHE A 167 -16.08 -8.62 -12.23
CA PHE A 167 -15.67 -8.21 -10.89
C PHE A 167 -14.27 -7.59 -10.86
N MET A 168 -13.29 -8.23 -11.49
CA MET A 168 -11.90 -7.74 -11.50
C MET A 168 -11.76 -6.37 -12.19
N GLU A 169 -12.59 -6.10 -13.19
CA GLU A 169 -12.63 -4.82 -13.92
C GLU A 169 -13.39 -3.71 -13.17
N SER A 170 -14.39 -4.06 -12.34
CA SER A 170 -15.27 -3.10 -11.67
C SER A 170 -14.94 -2.84 -10.19
N LYS A 171 -14.09 -3.66 -9.58
CA LYS A 171 -13.72 -3.51 -8.16
C LYS A 171 -12.90 -2.25 -7.91
N GLU A 172 -13.16 -1.64 -6.76
CA GLU A 172 -12.29 -0.61 -6.19
C GLU A 172 -10.98 -1.22 -5.71
N VAL A 173 -9.93 -0.39 -5.75
CA VAL A 173 -8.59 -0.73 -5.29
C VAL A 173 -8.53 -0.93 -3.77
N ILE A 174 -9.40 -0.27 -3.01
CA ILE A 174 -9.43 -0.37 -1.54
C ILE A 174 -9.95 -1.77 -1.13
N PRO A 175 -9.16 -2.55 -0.36
CA PRO A 175 -9.55 -3.89 0.09
C PRO A 175 -10.87 -3.94 0.83
N PHE A 176 -11.75 -4.88 0.46
CA PHE A 176 -13.01 -5.19 1.14
C PHE A 176 -13.93 -3.98 1.32
N SER A 177 -13.93 -3.08 0.35
CA SER A 177 -14.78 -1.89 0.39
C SER A 177 -16.26 -2.29 0.39
N ARG A 178 -17.14 -1.36 0.77
CA ARG A 178 -18.59 -1.59 0.67
C ARG A 178 -18.98 -1.85 -0.78
N HIS A 179 -18.39 -1.12 -1.72
CA HIS A 179 -18.61 -1.26 -3.16
C HIS A 179 -18.25 -2.66 -3.66
N ASN A 180 -17.04 -3.15 -3.36
CA ASN A 180 -16.61 -4.49 -3.76
C ASN A 180 -17.54 -5.58 -3.24
N ARG A 181 -17.94 -5.48 -1.95
CA ARG A 181 -18.91 -6.42 -1.35
C ARG A 181 -20.27 -6.41 -2.05
N ILE A 182 -20.74 -5.24 -2.51
CA ILE A 182 -21.98 -5.10 -3.26
C ILE A 182 -21.83 -5.75 -4.64
N ILE A 183 -20.73 -5.47 -5.35
CA ILE A 183 -20.46 -6.07 -6.67
C ILE A 183 -20.43 -7.59 -6.57
N ILE A 184 -19.69 -8.15 -5.61
CA ILE A 184 -19.61 -9.60 -5.41
C ILE A 184 -21.01 -10.20 -5.23
N ARG A 185 -21.86 -9.57 -4.40
CA ARG A 185 -23.25 -10.05 -4.20
C ARG A 185 -24.10 -9.94 -5.47
N LYS A 186 -23.86 -8.93 -6.31
CA LYS A 186 -24.59 -8.72 -7.56
C LYS A 186 -24.16 -9.73 -8.64
N LEU A 187 -22.88 -10.04 -8.72
CA LEU A 187 -22.29 -10.86 -9.78
C LEU A 187 -22.26 -12.36 -9.45
N ALA A 188 -22.32 -12.74 -8.18
CA ALA A 188 -22.38 -14.14 -7.76
C ALA A 188 -23.73 -14.77 -8.13
N LYS A 189 -23.70 -15.75 -9.04
CA LYS A 189 -24.89 -16.53 -9.43
C LYS A 189 -25.01 -17.81 -8.62
N LYS A 190 -23.87 -18.38 -8.21
CA LYS A 190 -23.74 -19.56 -7.34
C LYS A 190 -22.94 -19.22 -6.09
N GLY A 191 -23.11 -20.01 -5.02
CA GLY A 191 -22.32 -19.87 -3.79
C GLY A 191 -20.81 -19.91 -4.05
N THR A 192 -20.37 -20.79 -4.95
CA THR A 192 -18.97 -20.91 -5.38
C THR A 192 -18.40 -19.64 -5.99
N ASP A 193 -19.20 -18.85 -6.70
CA ASP A 193 -18.74 -17.63 -7.39
C ASP A 193 -18.36 -16.56 -6.38
N LYS A 194 -19.17 -16.46 -5.32
CA LYS A 194 -18.93 -15.55 -4.19
C LYS A 194 -17.60 -15.89 -3.52
N ASP A 195 -17.35 -17.17 -3.25
CA ASP A 195 -16.11 -17.62 -2.63
C ASP A 195 -14.90 -17.27 -3.51
N ILE A 196 -14.96 -17.56 -4.82
CA ILE A 196 -13.89 -17.23 -5.78
C ILE A 196 -13.60 -15.72 -5.80
N MET A 197 -14.63 -14.87 -5.87
CA MET A 197 -14.41 -13.41 -5.93
C MET A 197 -13.81 -12.88 -4.62
N TYR A 198 -14.24 -13.37 -3.45
CA TYR A 198 -13.62 -13.01 -2.19
C TYR A 198 -12.17 -13.53 -2.09
N SER A 199 -11.89 -14.73 -2.61
CA SER A 199 -10.52 -15.26 -2.71
C SER A 199 -9.62 -14.32 -3.52
N LEU A 200 -10.09 -13.90 -4.69
CA LEU A 200 -9.35 -13.01 -5.58
C LEU A 200 -9.16 -11.63 -4.95
N GLU A 201 -10.20 -11.07 -4.34
CA GLU A 201 -10.10 -9.81 -3.60
C GLU A 201 -9.05 -9.90 -2.50
N PHE A 202 -9.04 -11.01 -1.74
CA PHE A 202 -8.08 -11.23 -0.67
C PHE A 202 -6.65 -11.31 -1.20
N PHE A 203 -6.42 -12.10 -2.25
CA PHE A 203 -5.10 -12.26 -2.85
C PHE A 203 -4.55 -10.93 -3.39
N ASP A 204 -5.34 -10.21 -4.18
CA ASP A 204 -4.97 -8.90 -4.70
C ASP A 204 -4.71 -7.91 -3.56
N SER A 205 -5.56 -7.93 -2.52
CA SER A 205 -5.40 -7.06 -1.35
C SER A 205 -4.10 -7.34 -0.61
N LEU A 206 -3.74 -8.61 -0.41
CA LEU A 206 -2.47 -8.98 0.23
C LEU A 206 -1.27 -8.54 -0.61
N ARG A 207 -1.28 -8.84 -1.92
CA ARG A 207 -0.22 -8.43 -2.87
C ARG A 207 -0.02 -6.91 -2.82
N ASN A 208 -1.10 -6.16 -2.97
CA ASN A 208 -1.06 -4.71 -2.99
C ASN A 208 -0.63 -4.14 -1.63
N SER A 209 -1.05 -4.76 -0.51
CA SER A 209 -0.66 -4.33 0.84
C SER A 209 0.84 -4.54 1.09
N VAL A 210 1.41 -5.66 0.65
CA VAL A 210 2.86 -5.93 0.74
C VAL A 210 3.65 -4.81 0.05
N LEU A 211 3.33 -4.53 -1.22
CA LEU A 211 4.04 -3.51 -2.01
C LEU A 211 3.84 -2.10 -1.43
N GLN A 212 2.63 -1.79 -0.98
CA GLN A 212 2.31 -0.49 -0.43
C GLN A 212 3.00 -0.24 0.93
N VAL A 213 3.07 -1.24 1.82
CA VAL A 213 3.81 -1.13 3.09
C VAL A 213 5.30 -0.93 2.84
N ILE A 214 5.88 -1.64 1.86
CA ILE A 214 7.29 -1.46 1.48
C ILE A 214 7.55 -0.01 1.05
N PHE A 215 6.70 0.52 0.17
CA PHE A 215 6.77 1.91 -0.29
C PHE A 215 6.63 2.93 0.85
N GLU A 216 5.59 2.80 1.66
CA GLU A 216 5.32 3.74 2.76
C GLU A 216 6.39 3.72 3.84
N THR A 217 7.01 2.55 4.06
CA THR A 217 8.16 2.42 4.97
C THR A 217 9.40 3.11 4.40
N HIS A 218 9.68 2.93 3.10
CA HIS A 218 10.83 3.55 2.44
C HIS A 218 10.79 5.08 2.56
N PHE A 219 9.62 5.68 2.33
CA PHE A 219 9.43 7.14 2.42
C PHE A 219 8.97 7.62 3.81
N LYS A 220 8.90 6.73 4.80
CA LYS A 220 8.52 7.01 6.20
C LYS A 220 7.24 7.85 6.31
N LEU A 221 6.24 7.54 5.49
CA LEU A 221 5.08 8.40 5.29
C LEU A 221 4.15 8.51 6.51
N ASN A 222 4.38 7.81 7.62
CA ASN A 222 3.43 7.71 8.75
C ASN A 222 4.07 7.75 10.15
N LYS A 223 5.08 8.60 10.36
CA LYS A 223 5.59 8.88 11.72
C LYS A 223 4.85 10.05 12.35
N ASN A 224 3.75 9.77 13.04
CA ASN A 224 3.00 10.76 13.79
C ASN A 224 3.02 10.46 15.28
N GLU A 225 2.97 11.51 16.10
CA GLU A 225 2.77 11.39 17.54
C GLU A 225 1.32 10.99 17.80
N ILE A 226 1.14 9.79 18.34
CA ILE A 226 -0.17 9.22 18.69
C ILE A 226 -0.52 9.70 20.09
N VAL A 227 -1.59 10.48 20.19
CA VAL A 227 -2.00 11.15 21.43
C VAL A 227 -2.94 10.26 22.23
N GLU A 228 -3.86 9.61 21.53
CA GLU A 228 -4.86 8.75 22.11
C GLU A 228 -5.04 7.56 21.19
N TYR A 229 -4.85 6.35 21.71
CA TYR A 229 -5.03 5.11 20.98
C TYR A 229 -6.15 4.28 21.62
N ARG A 230 -7.08 3.81 20.79
CA ARG A 230 -8.16 2.91 21.20
C ARG A 230 -8.23 1.72 20.25
N GLU A 231 -8.08 0.52 20.80
CA GLU A 231 -8.33 -0.72 20.09
C GLU A 231 -9.66 -1.35 20.55
N LYS A 232 -10.41 -1.92 19.62
CA LYS A 232 -11.58 -2.76 19.90
C LYS A 232 -11.60 -3.96 18.98
N GLU A 233 -11.88 -5.14 19.52
CA GLU A 233 -12.15 -6.31 18.71
C GLU A 233 -13.65 -6.40 18.36
N ARG A 234 -13.96 -6.66 17.09
CA ARG A 234 -15.33 -6.89 16.58
C ARG A 234 -15.31 -8.05 15.61
N ASN A 235 -16.04 -9.13 15.90
CA ASN A 235 -16.12 -10.32 15.04
C ASN A 235 -14.74 -10.87 14.63
N LYS A 236 -13.82 -11.03 15.60
CA LYS A 236 -12.42 -11.46 15.38
C LYS A 236 -11.58 -10.49 14.53
N VAL A 237 -12.07 -9.27 14.27
CA VAL A 237 -11.35 -8.20 13.57
C VAL A 237 -10.96 -7.12 14.57
N ARG A 238 -9.68 -6.76 14.59
CA ARG A 238 -9.15 -5.68 15.43
C ARG A 238 -9.33 -4.34 14.72
N VAL A 239 -10.06 -3.44 15.35
CA VAL A 239 -10.33 -2.09 14.85
C VAL A 239 -9.60 -1.10 15.73
N PHE A 240 -8.94 -0.11 15.14
CA PHE A 240 -8.29 0.97 15.87
C PHE A 240 -8.91 2.32 15.59
N SER A 241 -8.81 3.21 16.57
CA SER A 241 -9.04 4.64 16.43
C SER A 241 -7.91 5.38 17.15
N THR A 242 -7.32 6.36 16.47
CA THR A 242 -6.28 7.20 17.05
C THR A 242 -6.54 8.69 16.80
N LYS A 243 -6.12 9.55 17.73
CA LYS A 243 -6.06 11.00 17.52
C LYS A 243 -4.64 11.47 17.25
N VAL A 244 -4.51 12.34 16.27
CA VAL A 244 -3.26 12.97 15.84
C VAL A 244 -3.47 14.48 15.74
N PHE A 245 -2.48 15.27 16.15
CA PHE A 245 -2.52 16.74 16.05
C PHE A 245 -1.98 17.25 14.71
N GLY A 246 -2.45 18.44 14.33
CA GLY A 246 -1.91 19.23 13.24
C GLY A 246 -2.56 19.00 11.89
N THR A 247 -2.45 20.01 11.01
CA THR A 247 -3.08 19.94 9.68
C THR A 247 -2.36 18.97 8.74
N GLU A 248 -1.08 18.71 8.97
CA GLU A 248 -0.28 17.75 8.20
C GLU A 248 -0.82 16.31 8.33
N ALA A 249 -1.45 15.98 9.46
CA ALA A 249 -2.11 14.68 9.64
C ALA A 249 -3.35 14.51 8.72
N PHE A 250 -3.97 15.60 8.24
CA PHE A 250 -5.01 15.55 7.21
C PHE A 250 -4.47 15.43 5.79
N LYS A 251 -3.22 15.86 5.58
CA LYS A 251 -2.54 15.80 4.29
C LYS A 251 -2.00 14.39 4.03
N TYR A 252 -2.93 13.44 3.95
CA TYR A 252 -2.82 12.12 3.34
C TYR A 252 -1.47 11.41 3.52
N GLN A 253 -1.15 11.05 4.75
CA GLN A 253 0.01 10.23 5.03
C GLN A 253 -0.33 8.74 4.88
N GLY A 254 0.02 8.17 3.73
CA GLY A 254 -0.05 6.74 3.41
C GLY A 254 -1.44 6.07 3.46
N ASN A 255 -1.49 4.77 3.24
CA ASN A 255 -2.65 3.90 3.40
C ASN A 255 -2.55 3.09 4.72
N PHE A 256 -1.34 2.94 5.27
CA PHE A 256 -1.09 2.16 6.48
C PHE A 256 -0.50 3.01 7.60
N ILE A 257 -1.06 2.93 8.81
CA ILE A 257 -0.42 3.44 10.02
C ILE A 257 0.51 2.37 10.61
N LEU A 258 1.69 2.80 11.05
CA LEU A 258 2.65 1.95 11.75
C LEU A 258 2.62 2.32 13.24
N LEU A 259 2.34 1.36 14.11
CA LEU A 259 2.21 1.56 15.56
C LEU A 259 3.47 1.05 16.25
N PHE A 260 4.18 1.95 16.94
CA PHE A 260 5.42 1.63 17.64
C PHE A 260 5.25 1.72 19.15
N GLU A 261 5.93 0.83 19.87
CA GLU A 261 6.12 0.88 21.32
C GLU A 261 7.60 0.68 21.60
N ASN A 262 8.23 1.59 22.34
CA ASN A 262 9.68 1.56 22.64
C ASN A 262 10.56 1.36 21.38
N ASN A 263 10.27 2.13 20.31
CA ASN A 263 10.93 2.03 19.00
C ASN A 263 10.80 0.68 18.28
N THR A 264 9.95 -0.21 18.77
CA THR A 264 9.66 -1.52 18.17
C THR A 264 8.30 -1.46 17.51
N LEU A 265 8.20 -1.89 16.24
CA LEU A 265 6.92 -1.97 15.54
C LEU A 265 6.06 -3.05 16.21
N GLN A 266 4.90 -2.64 16.72
CA GLN A 266 3.93 -3.53 17.36
C GLN A 266 2.84 -3.99 16.39
N ASP A 267 2.30 -3.05 15.61
CA ASP A 267 1.15 -3.31 14.77
C ASP A 267 1.18 -2.46 13.49
N ILE A 268 0.51 -2.96 12.45
CA ILE A 268 0.28 -2.24 11.19
C ILE A 268 -1.23 -2.15 10.98
N GLY A 269 -1.74 -0.94 10.74
CA GLY A 269 -3.16 -0.70 10.55
C GLY A 269 -3.49 -0.14 9.17
N LEU A 270 -4.44 -0.77 8.46
CA LEU A 270 -5.01 -0.19 7.25
C LEU A 270 -5.97 0.95 7.62
N ILE A 271 -5.67 2.16 7.15
CA ILE A 271 -6.49 3.34 7.39
C ILE A 271 -7.75 3.25 6.52
N LYS A 272 -8.93 3.27 7.17
CA LYS A 272 -10.23 3.24 6.48
C LYS A 272 -10.87 4.62 6.42
N ARG A 273 -10.62 5.47 7.42
CA ARG A 273 -11.24 6.79 7.53
C ARG A 273 -10.32 7.75 8.24
N ARG A 274 -10.34 9.01 7.79
CA ARG A 274 -9.76 10.16 8.50
C ARG A 274 -10.87 11.18 8.68
N VAL A 275 -11.02 11.71 9.89
CA VAL A 275 -12.04 12.72 10.23
C VAL A 275 -11.37 13.90 10.89
N GLY A 276 -11.51 15.08 10.28
CA GLY A 276 -10.98 16.31 10.85
C GLY A 276 -11.97 17.09 11.67
N ARG A 277 -11.48 17.65 12.77
CA ARG A 277 -12.17 18.64 13.60
C ARG A 277 -11.27 19.83 13.81
N ASN A 278 -11.88 21.02 13.88
CA ASN A 278 -11.21 22.28 14.18
C ASN A 278 -10.04 22.59 13.22
N LEU A 279 -10.24 22.41 11.92
CA LEU A 279 -9.22 22.68 10.89
C LEU A 279 -8.69 24.12 10.95
N GLU A 280 -9.55 25.07 11.31
CA GLU A 280 -9.25 26.49 11.54
C GLU A 280 -8.12 26.72 12.57
N MET A 281 -7.91 25.76 13.48
CA MET A 281 -6.93 25.89 14.58
C MET A 281 -5.49 25.52 14.16
N GLY A 282 -5.24 25.29 12.86
CA GLY A 282 -3.90 25.01 12.33
C GLY A 282 -3.25 23.82 13.04
N ASP A 283 -2.08 24.02 13.64
CA ASP A 283 -1.32 22.97 14.31
C ASP A 283 -2.03 22.34 15.52
N LYS A 284 -3.06 23.00 16.06
CA LYS A 284 -3.92 22.47 17.13
C LYS A 284 -5.14 21.69 16.61
N SER A 285 -5.30 21.58 15.30
CA SER A 285 -6.37 20.76 14.72
C SER A 285 -6.22 19.30 15.14
N ILE A 286 -7.35 18.60 15.31
CA ILE A 286 -7.38 17.21 15.78
C ILE A 286 -7.94 16.33 14.68
N SER A 287 -7.14 15.38 14.22
CA SER A 287 -7.53 14.33 13.29
C SER A 287 -7.82 13.05 14.03
N THR A 288 -8.99 12.45 13.78
CA THR A 288 -9.27 11.08 14.18
C THR A 288 -9.04 10.16 12.98
N ILE A 289 -8.12 9.21 13.13
CA ILE A 289 -7.86 8.15 12.15
C ILE A 289 -8.51 6.87 12.66
N GLU A 290 -9.30 6.22 11.81
CA GLU A 290 -9.95 4.95 12.10
C GLU A 290 -9.57 3.91 11.04
N GLY A 291 -9.38 2.67 11.47
CA GLY A 291 -8.95 1.62 10.56
C GLY A 291 -8.99 0.22 11.16
N LEU A 292 -8.43 -0.71 10.41
CA LEU A 292 -8.35 -2.13 10.77
C LEU A 292 -6.89 -2.48 11.05
N LEU A 293 -6.60 -3.10 12.20
CA LEU A 293 -5.27 -3.64 12.46
C LEU A 293 -5.11 -4.96 11.71
N TYR A 294 -3.94 -5.14 11.13
CA TYR A 294 -3.55 -6.42 10.58
C TYR A 294 -3.49 -7.48 11.71
N PRO A 295 -3.81 -8.76 11.44
CA PRO A 295 -3.70 -9.81 12.44
C PRO A 295 -2.27 -9.88 13.01
N LYS A 296 -2.15 -10.19 14.30
CA LYS A 296 -0.84 -10.41 14.94
C LYS A 296 -0.12 -11.61 14.33
N SER A 297 -0.89 -12.64 14.00
CA SER A 297 -0.44 -13.81 13.25
C SER A 297 -1.32 -14.01 12.01
N ASP A 298 -0.68 -14.12 10.84
CA ASP A 298 -1.35 -14.32 9.56
C ASP A 298 -1.39 -15.80 9.10
N TYR A 299 -0.91 -16.73 9.94
CA TYR A 299 -0.92 -18.18 9.69
C TYR A 299 -2.30 -18.73 9.30
N ASN A 300 -3.36 -18.19 9.92
CA ASN A 300 -4.73 -18.63 9.71
C ASN A 300 -5.49 -17.83 8.64
N LEU A 301 -4.85 -16.90 7.92
CA LEU A 301 -5.54 -16.06 6.92
C LEU A 301 -6.24 -16.87 5.83
N PHE A 302 -5.66 -18.01 5.43
CA PHE A 302 -6.18 -18.85 4.34
C PHE A 302 -6.67 -20.23 4.81
N VAL A 303 -6.91 -20.41 6.11
CA VAL A 303 -7.50 -21.65 6.64
C VAL A 303 -9.00 -21.66 6.37
N ARG A 304 -9.49 -22.73 5.72
CA ARG A 304 -10.89 -22.88 5.31
C ARG A 304 -11.88 -22.99 6.48
N ASP A 305 -11.43 -23.43 7.65
CA ASP A 305 -12.28 -23.72 8.80
C ASP A 305 -11.73 -23.04 10.06
N LEU A 306 -12.22 -21.84 10.35
CA LEU A 306 -12.26 -21.38 11.74
C LEU A 306 -13.65 -21.74 12.25
N PRO A 307 -13.79 -22.64 13.25
CA PRO A 307 -15.07 -22.80 13.92
C PRO A 307 -15.51 -21.42 14.45
N ASN A 308 -16.79 -21.12 14.23
CA ASN A 308 -17.44 -19.84 14.55
C ASN A 308 -17.05 -19.32 15.94
#